data_AF-A0A957Q636-F1
#
_entry.id   AF-A0A957Q636-F1
#
_cell.length_a   1.000
_cell.length_b   1.000
_cell.length_c   1.000
_cell.angle_alpha   90.00
_cell.angle_beta   90.00
_cell.angle_gamma   90.00
#
_symmetry.space_group_name_H-M   'P 1'
#
loop_
_entity.id
_entity.type
_entity.pdbx_description
1 polymer ?
#
loop_
_entity_poly.entity_id
_entity_poly.type
_entity_poly.pdbx_seq_one_letter_code
_entity_poly.pdbx_strand_id
1 'polypeptide(L)'
;MRALPDYWLTRPPFHLDERTRAAFDAQLAALTQATECQTIRFEWPVPKWQFLSYAVEHAEIVKHGTGDPAITCFEPRQADDLDTFGNQKAIYAATDGIWPIFFAIVDRVRFAMSINNSCIRVAD
;
A
#
# COMPACT_ATOMS: atom_id res chain seq x y z
N MET A 1 -24.33 12.40 5.09
CA MET A 1 -22.95 12.47 4.56
C MET A 1 -22.84 13.61 3.56
N ARG A 2 -21.85 14.50 3.70
CA ARG A 2 -21.53 15.50 2.66
C ARG A 2 -20.83 14.75 1.53
N ALA A 3 -21.31 14.87 0.29
CA ALA A 3 -20.64 14.25 -0.85
C ALA A 3 -19.20 14.78 -0.94
N LEU A 4 -18.22 13.89 -1.13
CA LEU A 4 -16.86 14.29 -1.41
C LEU A 4 -16.80 14.99 -2.79
N PRO A 5 -15.91 15.96 -2.98
CA PRO A 5 -15.63 16.51 -4.30
C PRO A 5 -15.31 15.43 -5.34
N ASP A 6 -15.63 15.68 -6.60
CA ASP A 6 -15.51 14.72 -7.71
C ASP A 6 -14.07 14.32 -8.07
N TYR A 7 -13.08 15.10 -7.65
CA TYR A 7 -11.66 14.73 -7.75
C TYR A 7 -11.23 13.64 -6.76
N TRP A 8 -12.08 13.25 -5.80
CA TRP A 8 -11.85 12.07 -4.97
C TRP A 8 -12.32 10.82 -5.69
N LEU A 9 -11.37 9.94 -6.02
CA LEU A 9 -11.68 8.66 -6.63
C LEU A 9 -12.11 7.67 -5.54
N THR A 10 -13.28 7.05 -5.74
CA THR A 10 -13.76 5.98 -4.85
C THR A 10 -12.96 4.70 -5.13
N ARG A 11 -12.61 3.97 -4.06
CA ARG A 11 -12.01 2.64 -4.18
C ARG A 11 -12.92 1.76 -5.04
N PRO A 12 -12.39 1.04 -6.06
CA PRO A 12 -13.20 0.10 -6.82
C PRO A 12 -13.86 -0.96 -5.90
N PRO A 13 -14.99 -1.56 -6.30
CA PRO A 13 -15.65 -2.59 -5.51
C PRO A 13 -14.68 -3.69 -5.07
N PHE A 14 -14.69 -4.00 -3.77
CA PHE A 14 -13.84 -5.02 -3.15
C PHE A 14 -14.69 -6.25 -2.84
N HIS A 15 -14.70 -7.20 -3.78
CA HIS A 15 -15.40 -8.46 -3.64
C HIS A 15 -14.40 -9.60 -3.79
N LEU A 16 -14.36 -10.50 -2.81
CA LEU A 16 -13.56 -11.71 -2.83
C LEU A 16 -14.49 -12.90 -2.70
N ASP A 17 -14.36 -13.87 -3.60
CA ASP A 17 -14.98 -15.18 -3.41
C ASP A 17 -14.26 -15.97 -2.30
N GLU A 18 -14.89 -17.03 -1.83
CA GLU A 18 -14.37 -17.86 -0.73
C GLU A 18 -13.01 -18.46 -1.08
N ARG A 19 -12.82 -18.89 -2.34
CA ARG A 19 -11.57 -19.47 -2.83
C ARG A 19 -10.41 -18.46 -2.77
N THR A 20 -10.64 -17.23 -3.20
CA THR A 20 -9.64 -16.16 -3.22
C THR A 20 -9.31 -15.72 -1.79
N ARG A 21 -10.32 -15.61 -0.92
CA ARG A 21 -10.12 -15.34 0.50
C ARG A 21 -9.24 -16.40 1.16
N ALA A 22 -9.56 -17.68 0.98
CA ALA A 22 -8.75 -18.77 1.53
C ALA A 22 -7.31 -18.77 1.00
N ALA A 23 -7.11 -18.42 -0.27
CA ALA A 23 -5.77 -18.29 -0.85
C ALA A 23 -5.00 -17.09 -0.25
N PHE A 24 -5.67 -15.97 0.02
CA PHE A 24 -5.08 -14.82 0.69
C PHE A 24 -4.71 -15.14 2.14
N ASP A 25 -5.59 -15.84 2.88
CA ASP A 25 -5.32 -16.28 4.24
C ASP A 25 -4.08 -17.18 4.30
N ALA A 26 -4.00 -18.17 3.41
CA ALA A 26 -2.86 -19.06 3.32
C ALA A 26 -1.55 -18.30 3.01
N GLN A 27 -1.58 -17.37 2.05
CA GLN A 27 -0.42 -16.55 1.74
C GLN A 27 -0.01 -15.66 2.93
N LEU A 28 -0.98 -15.03 3.59
CA LEU A 28 -0.71 -14.12 4.71
C LEU A 28 -0.13 -14.87 5.91
N ALA A 29 -0.67 -16.05 6.23
CA ALA A 29 -0.13 -16.92 7.27
C ALA A 29 1.31 -17.37 6.96
N ALA A 30 1.61 -17.69 5.69
CA ALA A 30 2.97 -18.04 5.29
C ALA A 30 3.95 -16.86 5.43
N LEU A 31 3.51 -15.64 5.08
CA LEU A 31 4.33 -14.43 5.18
C LEU A 31 4.62 -14.02 6.63
N THR A 32 3.64 -14.14 7.53
CA THR A 32 3.82 -13.78 8.94
C THR A 32 4.68 -14.76 9.72
N GLN A 33 4.81 -16.00 9.22
CA GLN A 33 5.71 -17.02 9.77
C GLN A 33 7.10 -17.03 9.12
N ALA A 34 7.31 -16.26 8.06
CA ALA A 34 8.58 -16.23 7.34
C ALA A 34 9.67 -15.57 8.19
N THR A 35 10.85 -16.18 8.22
CA THR A 35 12.05 -15.63 8.88
C THR A 35 12.89 -14.76 7.95
N GLU A 36 12.60 -14.79 6.65
CA GLU A 36 13.29 -14.03 5.60
C GLU A 36 12.28 -13.30 4.73
N CYS A 37 12.73 -12.22 4.07
CA CYS A 37 11.89 -11.47 3.15
C CYS A 37 11.54 -12.34 1.92
N GLN A 38 10.24 -12.59 1.71
CA GLN A 38 9.77 -13.40 0.60
C GLN A 38 9.21 -12.55 -0.54
N THR A 39 9.58 -12.91 -1.77
CA THR A 39 8.92 -12.36 -2.96
C THR A 39 7.58 -13.06 -3.18
N ILE A 40 6.50 -12.30 -3.18
CA ILE A 40 5.16 -12.80 -3.48
C ILE A 40 4.97 -12.85 -5.00
N ARG A 41 4.72 -14.05 -5.53
CA ARG A 41 4.28 -14.20 -6.93
C ARG A 41 2.78 -14.00 -7.01
N PHE A 42 2.36 -13.09 -7.88
CA PHE A 42 0.95 -12.70 -7.98
C PHE A 42 0.29 -13.44 -9.14
N GLU A 43 -0.32 -14.59 -8.83
CA GLU A 43 -0.92 -15.49 -9.83
C GLU A 43 -2.45 -15.57 -9.74
N TRP A 44 -3.07 -14.79 -8.84
CA TRP A 44 -4.52 -14.77 -8.69
C TRP A 44 -5.23 -14.02 -9.81
N PRO A 45 -6.46 -14.42 -10.17
CA PRO A 45 -7.26 -13.77 -11.21
C PRO A 45 -7.87 -12.42 -10.74
N VAL A 46 -7.36 -11.85 -9.65
CA VAL A 46 -7.82 -10.58 -9.08
C VAL A 46 -6.70 -9.54 -9.12
N PRO A 47 -7.03 -8.23 -9.10
CA PRO A 47 -6.01 -7.18 -9.08
C PRO A 47 -5.12 -7.20 -7.82
N LYS A 48 -3.84 -6.83 -7.99
CA LYS A 48 -2.85 -6.73 -6.88
C LYS A 48 -3.35 -5.97 -5.67
N TRP A 49 -4.02 -4.85 -5.91
CA TRP A 49 -4.51 -3.98 -4.84
C TRP A 49 -5.49 -4.68 -3.90
N GLN A 50 -6.17 -5.74 -4.35
CA GLN A 50 -7.10 -6.46 -3.50
C GLN A 50 -6.38 -7.27 -2.42
N PHE A 51 -5.38 -8.08 -2.79
CA PHE A 51 -4.55 -8.78 -1.80
C PHE A 51 -3.85 -7.78 -0.88
N LEU A 52 -3.31 -6.70 -1.45
CA LEU A 52 -2.68 -5.68 -0.64
C LEU A 52 -3.69 -5.10 0.37
N SER A 53 -4.88 -4.69 -0.06
CA SER A 53 -5.91 -4.17 0.87
C SER A 53 -6.30 -5.20 1.92
N TYR A 54 -6.47 -6.46 1.52
CA TYR A 54 -6.76 -7.57 2.42
C TYR A 54 -5.70 -7.70 3.52
N ALA A 55 -4.42 -7.71 3.13
CA ALA A 55 -3.31 -7.96 4.04
C ALA A 55 -3.18 -6.89 5.14
N VAL A 56 -3.41 -5.60 4.84
CA VAL A 56 -3.40 -4.54 5.86
C VAL A 56 -4.65 -4.53 6.74
N GLU A 57 -5.77 -5.07 6.24
CA GLU A 57 -7.01 -5.16 7.01
C GLU A 57 -7.00 -6.37 7.97
N HIS A 58 -6.23 -7.42 7.67
CA HIS A 58 -6.26 -8.70 8.39
C HIS A 58 -4.94 -9.07 9.08
N ALA A 59 -3.89 -8.28 8.92
CA ALA A 59 -2.64 -8.43 9.67
C ALA A 59 -2.14 -7.07 10.17
N GLU A 60 -1.36 -7.10 11.25
CA GLU A 60 -0.72 -5.93 11.84
C GLU A 60 0.50 -5.47 11.01
N ILE A 61 0.27 -5.20 9.73
CA ILE A 61 1.29 -4.77 8.78
C ILE A 61 0.88 -3.49 8.08
N VAL A 62 1.88 -2.73 7.62
CA VAL A 62 1.73 -1.53 6.80
C VAL A 62 2.63 -1.64 5.57
N LYS A 63 2.36 -0.86 4.53
CA LYS A 63 3.06 -0.99 3.24
C LYS A 63 3.85 0.25 2.88
N HIS A 64 5.13 0.09 2.55
CA HIS A 64 5.99 1.23 2.22
C HIS A 64 5.77 1.80 0.81
N GLY A 65 5.61 0.95 -0.22
CA GLY A 65 5.46 1.40 -1.60
C GLY A 65 6.76 1.83 -2.29
N THR A 66 7.93 1.40 -1.78
CA THR A 66 9.20 1.52 -2.50
C THR A 66 9.21 0.61 -3.74
N GLY A 67 9.82 1.09 -4.83
CA GLY A 67 10.11 0.26 -6.00
C GLY A 67 11.42 -0.53 -5.89
N ASP A 68 12.22 -0.31 -4.84
CA ASP A 68 13.49 -0.99 -4.61
C ASP A 68 13.28 -2.34 -3.89
N PRO A 69 13.50 -3.48 -4.56
CA PRO A 69 13.33 -4.81 -3.97
C PRO A 69 14.52 -5.24 -3.09
N ALA A 70 15.63 -4.50 -3.10
CA ALA A 70 16.84 -4.86 -2.37
C ALA A 70 16.82 -4.41 -0.90
N ILE A 71 15.78 -3.69 -0.47
CA ILE A 71 15.65 -3.23 0.92
C ILE A 71 15.41 -4.41 1.84
N THR A 72 16.36 -4.67 2.74
CA THR A 72 16.27 -5.69 3.79
C THR A 72 15.84 -5.14 5.15
N CYS A 73 16.04 -3.83 5.37
CA CYS A 73 15.66 -3.13 6.59
C CYS A 73 15.23 -1.71 6.25
N PHE A 74 14.11 -1.26 6.84
CA PHE A 74 13.67 0.13 6.73
C PHE A 74 14.27 0.95 7.87
N GLU A 75 14.89 2.08 7.51
CA GLU A 75 15.40 3.06 8.46
C GLU A 75 14.67 4.39 8.28
N PRO A 76 14.45 5.18 9.35
CA PRO A 76 13.83 6.50 9.23
C PRO A 76 14.65 7.44 8.34
N ARG A 77 14.00 8.05 7.34
CA ARG A 77 14.62 9.02 6.42
C ARG A 77 13.94 10.36 6.56
N GLN A 78 14.71 11.43 6.42
CA GLN A 78 14.15 12.77 6.31
C GLN A 78 13.46 12.89 4.94
N ALA A 79 12.16 13.18 4.94
CA ALA A 79 11.46 13.52 3.70
C ALA A 79 11.87 14.92 3.20
N ASP A 80 11.57 15.17 1.93
CA ASP A 80 11.59 16.50 1.32
C ASP A 80 10.14 16.87 0.97
N ASP A 81 9.39 17.22 2.00
CA ASP A 81 7.98 17.60 1.91
C ASP A 81 7.81 19.09 2.23
N LEU A 82 6.85 19.73 1.57
CA LEU A 82 6.52 21.15 1.75
C LEU A 82 5.74 21.38 3.05
N ASP A 83 5.00 20.37 3.53
CA ASP A 83 4.22 20.46 4.76
C ASP A 83 4.99 19.93 5.97
N THR A 84 4.93 20.64 7.10
CA THR A 84 5.65 20.28 8.33
C THR A 84 5.29 18.90 8.86
N PHE A 85 4.03 18.48 8.75
CA PHE A 85 3.60 17.15 9.18
C PHE A 85 4.16 16.07 8.27
N GLY A 86 4.17 16.31 6.95
CA GLY A 86 4.79 15.43 5.96
C GLY A 86 6.32 15.38 6.07
N ASN A 87 6.95 16.45 6.51
CA ASN A 87 8.41 16.63 6.53
C ASN A 87 9.08 16.09 7.81
N GLN A 88 8.85 14.82 8.13
CA GLN A 88 9.41 14.17 9.31
C GLN A 88 10.55 13.20 8.97
N LYS A 89 11.39 12.91 9.96
CA LYS A 89 12.32 11.79 9.89
C LYS A 89 11.60 10.51 10.30
N ALA A 90 11.07 9.77 9.33
CA ALA A 90 10.19 8.63 9.58
C ALA A 90 10.38 7.50 8.55
N ILE A 91 9.76 6.35 8.83
CA ILE A 91 9.48 5.32 7.82
C ILE A 91 8.06 5.58 7.33
N TYR A 92 7.93 5.87 6.04
CA TYR A 92 6.63 6.17 5.44
C TYR A 92 5.97 4.87 4.99
N ALA A 93 4.71 4.67 5.40
CA ALA A 93 3.93 3.53 5.02
C ALA A 93 2.43 3.89 4.99
N ALA A 94 1.66 3.12 4.24
CA ALA A 94 0.22 3.25 4.15
C ALA A 94 -0.51 2.04 4.75
N THR A 95 -1.69 2.31 5.28
CA THR A 95 -2.66 1.33 5.82
C THR A 95 -3.72 0.93 4.79
N ASP A 96 -3.47 1.18 3.50
CA ASP A 96 -4.35 0.79 2.39
C ASP A 96 -3.61 -0.03 1.31
N GLY A 97 -4.34 -0.60 0.35
CA GLY A 97 -3.79 -1.45 -0.71
C GLY A 97 -3.50 -0.79 -2.05
N ILE A 98 -3.85 0.48 -2.24
CA ILE A 98 -3.75 1.19 -3.53
C ILE A 98 -2.62 2.21 -3.50
N TRP A 99 -2.55 3.03 -2.46
CA TRP A 99 -1.59 4.12 -2.33
C TRP A 99 -0.11 3.67 -2.40
N PRO A 100 0.29 2.54 -1.80
CA PRO A 100 1.64 1.99 -1.99
C PRO A 100 1.97 1.62 -3.43
N ILE A 101 0.96 1.21 -4.22
CA ILE A 101 1.16 0.87 -5.63
C ILE A 101 1.51 2.13 -6.42
N PHE A 102 0.79 3.24 -6.17
CA PHE A 102 1.09 4.52 -6.81
C PHE A 102 2.56 4.93 -6.60
N PHE A 103 3.06 4.81 -5.36
CA PHE A 103 4.46 5.13 -5.08
C PHE A 103 5.47 4.13 -5.65
N ALA A 104 5.09 2.85 -5.78
CA ALA A 104 5.96 1.83 -6.36
C ALA A 104 6.14 2.00 -7.89
N ILE A 105 5.20 2.65 -8.57
CA ILE A 105 5.21 2.79 -10.04
C ILE A 105 5.55 4.20 -10.54
N VAL A 106 5.51 5.22 -9.68
CA VAL A 106 5.81 6.60 -10.09
C VAL A 106 7.29 6.76 -10.42
N ASP A 107 7.59 7.18 -11.65
CA ASP A 107 8.96 7.35 -12.14
C ASP A 107 9.53 8.72 -11.75
N ARG A 108 9.98 8.82 -10.50
CA ARG A 108 10.59 10.03 -9.92
C ARG A 108 11.99 10.32 -10.46
N VAL A 109 12.66 9.30 -11.04
CA VAL A 109 14.01 9.45 -11.59
C VAL A 109 13.94 10.18 -12.92
N ARG A 110 12.97 9.82 -13.77
CA ARG A 110 12.81 10.43 -15.08
C ARG A 110 12.14 11.80 -15.01
N PHE A 111 11.27 12.02 -14.03
CA PHE A 111 10.45 13.23 -13.96
C PHE A 111 10.60 13.92 -12.61
N ALA A 112 11.28 15.08 -12.61
CA ALA A 112 11.31 15.98 -11.46
C ALA A 112 9.89 16.51 -11.20
N MET A 113 9.31 16.17 -10.04
CA MET A 113 7.94 16.54 -9.68
C MET A 113 7.74 16.65 -8.18
N SER A 114 6.74 17.44 -7.79
CA SER A 114 6.13 17.37 -6.47
C SER A 114 4.80 16.62 -6.57
N ILE A 115 4.46 15.84 -5.56
CA ILE A 115 3.24 15.01 -5.54
C ILE A 115 2.33 15.50 -4.42
N ASN A 116 1.21 16.14 -4.77
CA ASN A 116 0.12 16.35 -3.83
C ASN A 116 -0.86 15.19 -3.95
N ASN A 117 -1.08 14.47 -2.86
CA ASN A 117 -1.89 13.26 -2.83
C ASN A 117 -2.52 13.09 -1.45
N SER A 118 -3.66 12.39 -1.40
CA SER A 118 -4.30 12.03 -0.13
C SER A 118 -5.11 10.76 -0.32
N CYS A 119 -5.15 9.93 0.72
CA CYS A 119 -5.97 8.73 0.79
C CYS A 119 -6.69 8.75 2.15
N ILE A 120 -8.02 8.68 2.13
CA ILE A 120 -8.83 8.74 3.35
C ILE A 120 -9.80 7.59 3.40
N ARG A 121 -10.01 7.04 4.60
CA ARG A 121 -11.15 6.18 4.89
C ARG A 121 -12.22 7.04 5.52
N VAL A 122 -13.38 7.13 4.87
CA VAL A 122 -14.56 7.79 5.43
C VAL A 122 -15.28 6.73 6.27
N ALA A 123 -15.56 7.04 7.54
CA ALA A 123 -16.40 6.17 8.37
C ALA A 123 -17.83 6.14 7.81
N ASP A 124 -18.48 4.98 7.92
CA ASP A 124 -19.90 4.82 7.55
C ASP A 124 -20.82 5.70 8.41
#